data_AF-A0A7Y7TRI0-F1
#
_entry.id   AF-A0A7Y7TRI0-F1
#
_cell.length_a   1.000
_cell.length_b   1.000
_cell.length_c   1.000
_cell.angle_alpha   90.00
_cell.angle_beta   90.00
_cell.angle_gamma   90.00
#
_symmetry.space_group_name_H-M   'P 1'
#
loop_
_entity.id
_entity.type
_entity.pdbx_description
1 polymer ?
#
loop_
_entity_poly.entity_id
_entity_poly.type
_entity_poly.pdbx_seq_one_letter_code
_entity_poly.pdbx_strand_id
1 'polypeptide(L)' 'MNIFALLTLIFVVLTIVGLWKLFEKAGEKGWIVLIPFYNFYVWLKIIKKPLWWYIFIIIPFINVFTLLLMVVELLKCFQK' A
#
# COMPACT_ATOMS: atom_id res chain seq x y z
N MET A 1 -17.54 -23.22 2.45
CA MET A 1 -16.85 -21.92 2.58
C MET A 1 -17.92 -20.84 2.66
N ASN A 2 -17.98 -20.04 3.71
CA ASN A 2 -19.05 -19.04 3.88
C ASN A 2 -18.96 -17.98 2.77
N ILE A 3 -20.10 -17.46 2.31
CA ILE A 3 -20.16 -16.42 1.27
C ILE A 3 -19.33 -15.18 1.66
N PHE A 4 -19.33 -14.85 2.95
CA PHE A 4 -18.49 -13.80 3.53
C PHE A 4 -16.99 -14.06 3.30
N ALA A 5 -16.52 -15.30 3.48
CA ALA A 5 -15.12 -15.65 3.26
C ALA A 5 -14.71 -15.62 1.79
N LEU A 6 -15.64 -15.93 0.88
CA LEU A 6 -15.40 -15.81 -0.57
C LEU A 6 -15.24 -14.33 -0.97
N LEU A 7 -16.14 -13.48 -0.49
CA LEU A 7 -16.10 -12.04 -0.78
C LEU A 7 -14.83 -11.39 -0.24
N THR A 8 -14.43 -11.69 1.01
CA THR A 8 -13.19 -11.12 1.58
C THR A 8 -11.96 -11.50 0.78
N LEU A 9 -11.85 -12.76 0.32
CA LEU A 9 -10.73 -13.22 -0.48
C LEU A 9 -10.65 -12.48 -1.83
N ILE A 10 -11.79 -12.28 -2.49
CA ILE A 10 -11.87 -11.50 -3.74
C ILE A 10 -11.39 -10.07 -3.52
N PHE A 11 -11.87 -9.39 -2.48
CA PHE A 11 -11.46 -8.02 -2.17
C PHE A 11 -9.95 -7.91 -1.87
N VAL A 12 -9.39 -8.85 -1.10
CA VAL A 12 -7.95 -8.88 -0.82
C VAL A 12 -7.14 -9.02 -2.10
N VAL A 13 -7.50 -9.96 -2.98
CA VAL A 13 -6.80 -10.17 -4.25
C VAL A 13 -6.88 -8.93 -5.14
N LEU A 14 -8.07 -8.32 -5.28
CA LEU A 14 -8.24 -7.10 -6.06
C LEU A 14 -7.39 -5.94 -5.52
N THR A 15 -7.29 -5.81 -4.20
CA THR A 15 -6.51 -4.75 -3.55
C THR A 15 -5.01 -4.94 -3.80
N ILE A 16 -4.51 -6.17 -3.68
CA ILE A 16 -3.11 -6.51 -3.96
C ILE A 16 -2.77 -6.26 -5.43
N VAL A 17 -3.61 -6.71 -6.36
CA VAL A 17 -3.42 -6.49 -7.81
C VAL A 17 -3.46 -4.99 -8.15
N GLY A 18 -4.36 -4.23 -7.52
CA GLY A 18 -4.43 -2.78 -7.68
C GLY A 18 -3.14 -2.09 -7.22
N LEU A 19 -2.65 -2.42 -6.02
CA LEU A 19 -1.41 -1.84 -5.49
C LEU A 19 -0.18 -2.26 -6.32
N TRP A 20 -0.15 -3.50 -6.79
CA TRP A 20 0.89 -4.03 -7.67
C TRP A 20 1.02 -3.18 -8.93
N LYS A 21 -0.10 -2.92 -9.62
CA LYS A 21 -0.11 -2.08 -10.83
C LYS A 21 0.28 -0.63 -10.54
N LEU A 22 -0.08 -0.09 -9.38
CA LEU A 22 0.35 1.24 -8.97
C LEU A 22 1.87 1.31 -8.77
N PHE A 23 2.47 0.30 -8.15
CA PHE A 23 3.92 0.24 -7.96
C PHE A 23 4.66 0.16 -9.30
N GLU A 24 4.17 -0.67 -10.23
CA GLU A 24 4.71 -0.74 -11.59
C GLU A 24 4.59 0.60 -12.33
N LYS A 25 3.45 1.30 -12.18
CA LYS A 25 3.25 2.63 -12.75
C LYS A 25 4.19 3.68 -12.15
N ALA A 26 4.61 3.51 -10.90
CA ALA A 26 5.62 4.34 -10.25
C ALA A 26 7.06 3.98 -10.64
N GLY A 27 7.27 2.96 -11.48
CA GLY A 27 8.60 2.50 -11.91
C GLY A 27 9.28 1.53 -10.94
N GLU A 28 8.57 1.02 -9.93
CA GLU A 28 9.06 0.00 -9.01
C GLU A 28 8.51 -1.39 -9.38
N LYS A 29 9.13 -2.46 -8.90
CA LYS A 29 8.67 -3.83 -9.22
C LYS A 29 7.39 -4.15 -8.44
N GLY A 30 6.29 -4.50 -9.12
CA GLY A 30 5.00 -4.67 -8.44
C GLY A 30 4.91 -5.83 -7.46
N TRP A 31 5.72 -6.89 -7.62
CA TRP A 31 5.77 -8.01 -6.67
C TRP A 31 6.27 -7.61 -5.27
N ILE A 32 6.90 -6.44 -5.15
CA ILE A 32 7.34 -5.86 -3.87
C ILE A 32 6.16 -5.70 -2.90
N VAL A 33 4.95 -5.48 -3.42
CA VAL A 33 3.72 -5.37 -2.61
C VAL A 33 3.49 -6.60 -1.73
N LEU A 34 3.95 -7.78 -2.16
CA LEU A 34 3.80 -9.03 -1.42
C LEU A 34 4.80 -9.19 -0.28
N ILE A 35 5.93 -8.47 -0.30
CA ILE A 35 6.94 -8.58 0.75
C ILE A 35 6.53 -7.69 1.92
N PRO A 36 6.21 -8.26 3.09
CA PRO A 36 5.91 -7.47 4.28
C PRO A 36 7.09 -6.58 4.65
N PHE A 37 6.81 -5.40 5.22
CA PHE A 37 7.82 -4.40 5.61
C PHE A 37 8.49 -3.69 4.42
N TYR A 38 9.06 -4.45 3.49
CA TYR A 38 9.71 -3.87 2.31
C TYR A 38 8.72 -3.12 1.41
N ASN A 39 7.48 -3.60 1.30
CA ASN A 39 6.40 -2.90 0.60
C ASN A 39 6.19 -1.47 1.11
N PHE A 40 6.18 -1.24 2.43
CA PHE A 40 6.01 0.08 3.02
C PHE A 40 7.21 0.98 2.80
N TYR A 41 8.43 0.43 2.85
CA TYR A 41 9.65 1.17 2.55
C TYR A 41 9.63 1.70 1.12
N VAL A 42 9.32 0.82 0.15
CA VAL A 42 9.23 1.21 -1.27
C VAL A 42 8.06 2.16 -1.49
N TRP A 43 6.93 1.97 -0.81
CA TRP A 43 5.82 2.91 -0.89
C TRP A 43 6.23 4.32 -0.44
N LEU A 44 6.89 4.46 0.72
CA LEU A 44 7.40 5.75 1.21
C LEU A 44 8.37 6.41 0.21
N LYS A 45 9.22 5.59 -0.44
CA LYS A 45 10.13 6.04 -1.50
C LYS A 45 9.36 6.56 -2.73
N ILE A 46 8.31 5.87 -3.17
CA ILE A 46 7.45 6.31 -4.29
C ILE A 46 6.81 7.67 -3.98
N ILE A 47 6.22 7.82 -2.80
CA ILE A 47 5.56 9.07 -2.40
C ILE A 47 6.53 10.16 -1.92
N LYS A 48 7.85 9.91 -1.98
CA LYS A 48 8.92 10.81 -1.53
C LYS A 48 8.71 11.34 -0.10
N LYS A 49 8.18 10.49 0.79
CA LYS A 49 8.03 10.80 2.22
C LYS A 49 9.23 10.26 3.00
N PRO A 50 9.57 10.89 4.13
CA PRO A 50 10.75 10.47 4.85
C PRO A 50 10.53 9.16 5.61
N LEU A 51 11.62 8.41 5.80
CA LEU A 51 11.61 7.06 6.35
C LEU A 51 11.10 6.99 7.80
N TRP A 52 11.10 8.07 8.57
CA TRP A 52 10.52 8.07 9.92
C TRP A 52 9.01 7.81 9.95
N TRP A 53 8.30 7.97 8.83
CA TRP A 53 6.89 7.57 8.72
C TRP A 53 6.67 6.08 8.96
N TYR A 54 7.72 5.27 8.82
CA TYR A 54 7.70 3.85 9.11
C TYR A 54 7.34 3.55 10.58
N ILE A 55 7.71 4.45 11.50
CA ILE A 55 7.37 4.33 12.92
C ILE A 55 5.84 4.44 13.10
N PHE A 56 5.18 5.34 12.36
CA PHE A 56 3.73 5.51 12.44
C PHE A 56 2.96 4.30 11.90
N ILE A 57 3.54 3.56 10.94
CA ILE A 57 2.95 2.31 10.41
C ILE A 57 2.98 1.19 11.45
N ILE A 58 3.95 1.19 12.37
CA ILE A 58 4.10 0.17 13.41
C ILE A 58 3.18 0.43 14.61
N ILE A 59 2.88 1.71 14.91
CA ILE A 59 2.03 2.06 16.06
C ILE A 59 0.55 1.76 15.72
N PRO A 60 -0.14 0.91 16.51
CA PRO A 60 -1.57 0.64 16.32
C PRO A 60 -2.40 1.93 16.37
N PHE A 61 -3.54 1.93 15.67
CA PHE A 61 -4.44 3.08 15.46
C PHE A 61 -3.85 4.19 14.60
N ILE A 62 -2.62 4.64 14.86
CA ILE A 62 -1.92 5.65 14.04
C ILE A 62 -1.65 5.09 12.64
N ASN A 63 -1.30 3.81 12.55
CA ASN A 63 -1.03 3.13 11.29
C ASN A 63 -2.18 3.25 10.27
N VAL A 64 -3.44 3.20 10.70
CA VAL A 64 -4.60 3.35 9.81
C VAL A 64 -4.61 4.73 9.17
N PHE A 65 -4.41 5.79 9.96
CA PHE A 65 -4.35 7.16 9.44
C PHE A 65 -3.15 7.36 8.52
N THR A 66 -1.98 6.83 8.89
CA THR A 66 -0.78 6.91 8.05
C THR A 66 -0.97 6.20 6.73
N LEU A 67 -1.57 5.00 6.71
CA LEU A 67 -1.84 4.26 5.48
C LEU A 67 -2.83 5.00 4.57
N LEU A 68 -3.91 5.56 5.13
CA LEU A 68 -4.84 6.40 4.37
C LEU A 68 -4.14 7.61 3.75
N LEU A 69 -3.29 8.31 4.52
CA LEU A 69 -2.48 9.41 4.01
C LEU A 69 -1.52 8.94 2.90
N MET A 70 -0.85 7.80 3.06
CA MET A 70 0.05 7.23 2.05
C MET A 70 -0.68 6.89 0.75
N VAL A 71 -1.93 6.42 0.82
CA VAL A 71 -2.78 6.22 -0.37
C VAL A 71 -3.06 7.54 -1.07
N VAL A 72 -3.45 8.57 -0.33
CA VAL A 72 -3.72 9.90 -0.90
C VAL A 72 -2.47 10.50 -1.55
N GLU A 73 -1.32 10.41 -0.89
CA GLU A 73 -0.04 10.89 -1.44
C GLU A 73 0.38 10.08 -2.67
N LEU A 74 0.14 8.77 -2.69
CA LEU A 74 0.38 7.92 -3.86
C LEU A 74 -0.48 8.35 -5.05
N LEU A 75 -1.77 8.63 -4.82
CA LEU A 75 -2.66 9.12 -5.87
C LEU A 75 -2.21 10.49 -6.40
N LYS A 76 -1.74 11.39 -5.54
CA LYS A 76 -1.17 12.69 -5.95
C LYS A 76 0.05 12.53 -6.87
N CYS A 77 0.85 11.47 -6.70
CA CYS A 77 1.98 11.20 -7.60
C CYS A 77 1.55 10.87 -9.03
N PHE A 78 0.33 10.36 -9.22
CA PHE A 78 -0.18 9.94 -10.53
C PHE A 78 -1.03 10.98 -11.25
N GLN A 79 -1.10 12.23 -10.73
CA GLN A 79 -1.85 13.38 -11.23
C GLN A 79 -2.72 13.08 -12.47
N LYS A 80 -3.93 12.60 -12.20
CA LYS A 80 -5.12 12.89 -13.01
C LYS A 80 -6.10 13.62 -12.12
#